data_AF-A0A7X9J930-F1
#
_entry.id   AF-A0A7X9J930-F1
#
_cell.length_a   1.000
_cell.length_b   1.000
_cell.length_c   1.000
_cell.angle_alpha   90.00
_cell.angle_beta   90.00
_cell.angle_gamma   90.00
#
_symmetry.space_group_name_H-M   'P 1'
#
loop_
_entity.id
_entity.type
_entity.pdbx_description
1 polymer ?
#
loop_
_entity_poly.entity_id
_entity_poly.type
_entity_poly.pdbx_seq_one_letter_code
_entity_poly.pdbx_strand_id
1 'polypeptide(L)'
;MPGNKGFKYVYSLGHISDVLQKIQNTGRPDKLTFSYMRDSWLLKNAQYSAVLDLLTDMGFIDSTGTPTSVYAAYQNPSLSKAVLAQGIKNAYPTLFKAYPNANNLDKESLEGYIKQQTGADQSVLDKTVRTFIKLCSLADFSGGAPSDSEVPVPSAEKPSSARETLIPISMNIQIIIPSDATDEQYDRIFSSIKRFLTK
;
A
#
# COMPACT_ATOMS: atom_id res chain seq x y z
N MET A 1 -23.77 -20.23 7.48
CA MET A 1 -22.36 -20.60 7.19
C MET A 1 -21.47 -19.65 7.96
N PRO A 2 -20.56 -20.12 8.83
CA PRO A 2 -19.60 -19.25 9.48
C PRO A 2 -18.74 -18.58 8.39
N GLY A 3 -18.78 -17.25 8.34
CA GLY A 3 -17.98 -16.45 7.44
C GLY A 3 -16.50 -16.81 7.56
N ASN A 4 -15.83 -16.86 6.41
CA ASN A 4 -14.48 -17.34 6.19
C ASN A 4 -13.46 -16.75 7.19
N LYS A 5 -13.26 -17.40 8.35
CA LYS A 5 -12.27 -17.04 9.40
C LYS A 5 -10.86 -17.55 9.05
N GLY A 6 -10.51 -17.57 7.77
CA GLY A 6 -9.23 -18.08 7.27
C GLY A 6 -8.44 -16.98 6.56
N PHE A 7 -7.12 -16.97 6.75
CA PHE A 7 -6.23 -16.15 5.93
C PHE A 7 -6.38 -16.53 4.45
N LYS A 8 -6.37 -15.53 3.57
CA LYS A 8 -6.50 -15.75 2.12
C LYS A 8 -5.24 -16.40 1.56
N TYR A 9 -5.42 -17.15 0.48
CA TYR A 9 -4.33 -17.80 -0.25
C TYR A 9 -4.59 -17.71 -1.75
N VAL A 10 -3.52 -17.83 -2.52
CA VAL A 10 -3.59 -17.94 -3.98
C VAL A 10 -3.30 -19.37 -4.43
N TYR A 11 -3.82 -19.75 -5.60
CA TYR A 11 -3.56 -21.05 -6.20
C TYR A 11 -2.19 -21.11 -6.91
N SER A 12 -1.75 -19.97 -7.46
CA SER A 12 -0.46 -19.82 -8.13
C SER A 12 0.25 -18.59 -7.59
N LEU A 13 1.47 -18.77 -7.10
CA LEU A 13 2.31 -17.70 -6.55
C LEU A 13 2.74 -16.68 -7.61
N GLY A 14 2.77 -17.08 -8.89
CA GLY A 14 3.06 -16.20 -10.01
C GLY A 14 2.03 -15.07 -10.13
N HIS A 15 0.76 -15.39 -9.89
CA HIS A 15 -0.32 -14.41 -10.00
C HIS A 15 -0.14 -13.20 -9.08
N ILE A 16 0.45 -13.38 -7.89
CA ILE A 16 0.77 -12.26 -7.00
C ILE A 16 1.75 -11.32 -7.69
N SER A 17 2.80 -11.87 -8.31
CA SER A 17 3.84 -11.08 -8.96
C SER A 17 3.30 -10.37 -10.20
N ASP A 18 2.51 -11.06 -11.01
CA ASP A 18 1.88 -10.50 -12.22
C ASP A 18 1.00 -9.30 -11.89
N VAL A 19 0.15 -9.42 -10.86
CA VAL A 19 -0.76 -8.35 -10.44
C VAL A 19 -0.01 -7.18 -9.84
N LEU A 20 0.93 -7.43 -8.93
CA LEU A 20 1.73 -6.37 -8.32
C LEU A 20 2.56 -5.59 -9.36
N GLN A 21 3.08 -6.28 -10.38
CA GLN A 21 3.76 -5.62 -11.50
C GLN A 21 2.79 -4.77 -12.33
N LYS A 22 1.57 -5.25 -12.59
CA LYS A 22 0.56 -4.45 -13.30
C LYS A 22 0.16 -3.19 -12.51
N ILE A 23 0.04 -3.28 -11.20
CA ILE A 23 -0.22 -2.10 -10.35
C ILE A 23 0.87 -1.04 -10.53
N GLN A 24 2.15 -1.43 -10.55
CA GLN A 24 3.26 -0.49 -10.73
C GLN A 24 3.34 0.12 -12.14
N ASN A 25 3.03 -0.68 -13.16
CA ASN A 25 3.28 -0.31 -14.55
C ASN A 25 2.06 0.27 -15.28
N THR A 26 0.90 0.34 -14.63
CA THR A 26 -0.34 0.83 -15.24
C THR A 26 -0.95 1.97 -14.44
N GLY A 27 -1.82 2.75 -15.10
CA GLY A 27 -2.59 3.79 -14.42
C GLY A 27 -3.56 3.22 -13.39
N ARG A 28 -3.97 4.07 -12.45
CA ARG A 28 -4.97 3.73 -11.43
C ARG A 28 -6.36 3.60 -12.08
N PRO A 29 -7.02 2.44 -12.00
CA PRO A 29 -8.40 2.30 -12.49
C PRO A 29 -9.41 2.95 -11.52
N ASP A 30 -10.61 3.23 -12.03
CA ASP A 30 -11.75 3.61 -11.16
C ASP A 30 -12.14 2.46 -10.24
N LYS A 31 -12.20 1.24 -10.79
CA LYS A 31 -12.44 0.00 -10.05
C LYS A 31 -11.56 -1.12 -10.54
N LEU A 32 -10.79 -1.70 -9.64
CA LEU A 32 -10.00 -2.89 -9.86
C LEU A 32 -10.88 -4.13 -9.58
N THR A 33 -11.43 -4.71 -10.64
CA THR A 33 -12.23 -5.93 -10.59
C THR A 33 -11.58 -7.05 -11.40
N PHE A 34 -12.05 -8.28 -11.25
CA PHE A 34 -11.55 -9.38 -12.08
C PHE A 34 -11.80 -9.13 -13.58
N SER A 35 -12.96 -8.56 -13.94
CA SER A 35 -13.24 -8.16 -15.32
C SER A 35 -12.22 -7.16 -15.84
N TYR A 36 -11.85 -6.14 -15.03
CA TYR A 36 -10.80 -5.20 -15.39
C TYR A 36 -9.44 -5.90 -15.60
N MET A 37 -9.04 -6.79 -14.69
CA MET A 37 -7.78 -7.53 -14.83
C MET A 37 -7.77 -8.41 -16.10
N ARG A 38 -8.89 -9.04 -16.41
CA ARG A 38 -9.06 -9.88 -17.59
C ARG A 38 -8.99 -9.07 -18.88
N ASP A 39 -9.69 -7.94 -18.92
CA ASP A 39 -9.95 -7.20 -20.15
C ASP A 39 -8.84 -6.16 -20.42
N SER A 40 -8.36 -5.45 -19.38
CA SER A 40 -7.33 -4.41 -19.49
C SER A 40 -5.91 -4.94 -19.28
N TRP A 41 -5.70 -5.87 -18.33
CA TRP A 41 -4.36 -6.41 -18.05
C TRP A 41 -4.07 -7.75 -18.73
N LEU A 42 -5.05 -8.31 -19.44
CA LEU A 42 -4.99 -9.61 -20.12
C LEU A 42 -4.74 -10.79 -19.17
N LEU A 43 -5.06 -10.61 -17.88
CA LEU A 43 -4.93 -11.63 -16.84
C LEU A 43 -6.20 -12.50 -16.79
N LYS A 44 -6.30 -13.46 -17.73
CA LYS A 44 -7.56 -14.19 -18.00
C LYS A 44 -7.90 -15.31 -17.02
N ASN A 45 -6.93 -15.78 -16.22
CA ASN A 45 -7.16 -16.90 -15.31
C ASN A 45 -8.11 -16.50 -14.16
N ALA A 46 -9.22 -17.22 -13.97
CA ALA A 46 -10.17 -16.93 -12.91
C ALA A 46 -9.56 -16.90 -11.50
N GLN A 47 -8.43 -17.60 -11.27
CA GLN A 47 -7.71 -17.61 -10.01
C GLN A 47 -7.06 -16.27 -9.63
N TYR A 48 -7.02 -15.29 -10.53
CA TYR A 48 -6.61 -13.92 -10.19
C TYR A 48 -7.58 -13.23 -9.21
N SER A 49 -8.82 -13.70 -9.09
CA SER A 49 -9.76 -13.21 -8.08
C SER A 49 -9.24 -13.38 -6.65
N ALA A 50 -8.50 -14.46 -6.38
CA ALA A 50 -7.88 -14.68 -5.07
C ALA A 50 -6.82 -13.61 -4.73
N VAL A 51 -6.19 -13.01 -5.74
CA VAL A 51 -5.26 -11.89 -5.54
C VAL A 51 -6.02 -10.60 -5.21
N LEU A 52 -7.21 -10.39 -5.77
CA LEU A 52 -8.07 -9.25 -5.40
C LEU A 52 -8.52 -9.33 -3.95
N ASP A 53 -8.92 -10.52 -3.49
CA ASP A 53 -9.29 -10.73 -2.09
C ASP A 53 -8.12 -10.38 -1.16
N LEU A 54 -6.90 -10.80 -1.53
CA LEU A 54 -5.69 -10.47 -0.79
C LEU A 54 -5.39 -8.96 -0.81
N LEU A 55 -5.52 -8.29 -1.96
CA LEU A 55 -5.35 -6.84 -2.07
C LEU A 55 -6.36 -6.07 -1.20
N THR A 56 -7.57 -6.60 -1.07
CA THR A 56 -8.61 -6.05 -0.19
C THR A 56 -8.17 -6.15 1.27
N ASP A 57 -7.73 -7.34 1.72
CA ASP A 57 -7.24 -7.54 3.10
C ASP A 57 -5.96 -6.74 3.40
N MET A 58 -5.10 -6.52 2.41
CA MET A 58 -3.91 -5.67 2.54
C MET A 58 -4.24 -4.16 2.52
N GLY A 59 -5.47 -3.78 2.15
CA GLY A 59 -5.94 -2.39 2.08
C GLY A 59 -5.53 -1.64 0.82
N PHE A 60 -5.10 -2.32 -0.25
CA PHE A 60 -4.83 -1.72 -1.55
C PHE A 60 -6.11 -1.29 -2.27
N ILE A 61 -7.17 -2.05 -2.09
CA ILE A 61 -8.50 -1.75 -2.61
C ILE A 61 -9.50 -1.82 -1.48
N ASP A 62 -10.58 -1.05 -1.59
CA ASP A 62 -11.70 -1.17 -0.67
C ASP A 62 -12.64 -2.33 -1.06
N SER A 63 -13.69 -2.53 -0.26
CA SER A 63 -14.71 -3.57 -0.50
C SER A 63 -15.51 -3.38 -1.81
N THR A 64 -15.42 -2.21 -2.44
CA THR A 64 -16.06 -1.91 -3.74
C THR A 64 -15.11 -2.10 -4.92
N GLY A 65 -13.84 -2.45 -4.65
CA GLY A 65 -12.77 -2.58 -5.64
C GLY A 65 -12.10 -1.25 -5.99
N THR A 66 -12.36 -0.16 -5.27
CA THR A 66 -11.76 1.14 -5.55
C THR A 66 -10.35 1.19 -4.97
N PRO A 67 -9.32 1.57 -5.75
CA PRO A 67 -7.96 1.70 -5.24
C PRO A 67 -7.85 2.73 -4.10
N THR A 68 -7.05 2.44 -3.07
CA THR A 68 -6.88 3.31 -1.90
C THR A 68 -5.63 4.21 -2.03
N SER A 69 -5.28 4.95 -0.98
CA SER A 69 -3.99 5.64 -0.87
C SER A 69 -2.80 4.67 -0.83
N VAL A 70 -2.98 3.47 -0.24
CA VAL A 70 -1.96 2.41 -0.20
C VAL A 70 -1.59 1.95 -1.61
N TYR A 71 -2.59 1.81 -2.49
CA TYR A 71 -2.35 1.50 -3.90
C TYR A 71 -1.46 2.53 -4.56
N ALA A 72 -1.79 3.82 -4.42
CA ALA A 72 -1.02 4.92 -5.00
C ALA A 72 0.40 4.98 -4.44
N ALA A 73 0.57 4.78 -3.13
CA ALA A 73 1.88 4.71 -2.50
C ALA A 73 2.72 3.53 -3.03
N TYR A 74 2.09 2.39 -3.31
CA TYR A 74 2.76 1.22 -3.87
C TYR A 74 3.24 1.44 -5.32
N GLN A 75 2.57 2.30 -6.08
CA GLN A 75 3.02 2.67 -7.44
C GLN A 75 4.35 3.42 -7.44
N ASN A 76 4.73 4.06 -6.32
CA ASN A 76 6.05 4.67 -6.17
C ASN A 76 7.10 3.57 -5.92
N PRO A 77 8.05 3.33 -6.84
CA PRO A 77 9.03 2.24 -6.70
C PRO A 77 9.86 2.34 -5.41
N SER A 78 10.17 3.56 -4.97
CA SER A 78 10.96 3.83 -3.75
C SER A 78 10.25 3.43 -2.46
N LEU A 79 8.91 3.45 -2.46
CA LEU A 79 8.07 3.13 -1.30
C LEU A 79 7.44 1.73 -1.41
N SER A 80 7.37 1.17 -2.61
CA SER A 80 6.62 -0.05 -2.93
C SER A 80 6.86 -1.22 -1.96
N LYS A 81 8.12 -1.54 -1.66
CA LYS A 81 8.45 -2.68 -0.78
C LYS A 81 8.02 -2.45 0.68
N ALA A 82 8.16 -1.23 1.18
CA ALA A 82 7.74 -0.87 2.54
C ALA A 82 6.20 -0.80 2.65
N VAL A 83 5.54 -0.26 1.62
CA VAL A 83 4.07 -0.22 1.53
C VAL A 83 3.51 -1.65 1.48
N LEU A 84 4.15 -2.55 0.74
CA LEU A 84 3.77 -3.97 0.71
C LEU A 84 3.95 -4.63 2.08
N ALA A 85 5.05 -4.36 2.78
CA ALA A 85 5.27 -4.88 4.14
C ALA A 85 4.15 -4.44 5.10
N GLN A 86 3.74 -3.17 5.02
CA GLN A 86 2.60 -2.67 5.80
C GLN A 86 1.28 -3.33 5.40
N GLY A 87 1.04 -3.51 4.11
CA GLY A 87 -0.13 -4.24 3.61
C GLY A 87 -0.19 -5.69 4.13
N ILE A 88 0.95 -6.38 4.16
CA ILE A 88 1.05 -7.75 4.70
C ILE A 88 0.70 -7.75 6.20
N LYS A 89 1.17 -6.77 6.99
CA LYS A 89 0.79 -6.66 8.41
C LYS A 89 -0.71 -6.45 8.58
N ASN A 90 -1.36 -5.69 7.70
CA ASN A 90 -2.80 -5.46 7.72
C ASN A 90 -3.60 -6.73 7.38
N ALA A 91 -3.12 -7.55 6.44
CA ALA A 91 -3.78 -8.80 6.06
C ALA A 91 -3.59 -9.94 7.08
N TYR A 92 -2.51 -9.90 7.87
CA TYR A 92 -2.17 -10.93 8.86
C TYR A 92 -2.05 -10.35 10.29
N PRO A 93 -3.05 -9.63 10.82
CA PRO A 93 -2.89 -8.84 12.03
C PRO A 93 -2.68 -9.70 13.27
N THR A 94 -3.37 -10.85 13.37
CA THR A 94 -3.20 -11.76 14.51
C THR A 94 -1.84 -12.45 14.51
N LEU A 95 -1.31 -12.76 13.33
CA LEU A 95 0.01 -13.38 13.16
C LEU A 95 1.11 -12.42 13.64
N PHE A 96 1.09 -11.16 13.17
CA PHE A 96 2.08 -10.16 13.62
C PHE A 96 1.90 -9.73 15.07
N LYS A 97 0.68 -9.83 15.61
CA LYS A 97 0.43 -9.63 17.05
C LYS A 97 1.04 -10.75 17.90
N ALA A 98 1.00 -11.99 17.44
CA ALA A 98 1.60 -13.13 18.12
C ALA A 98 3.13 -13.17 17.92
N TYR A 99 3.59 -12.83 16.72
CA TYR A 99 4.99 -12.87 16.31
C TYR A 99 5.37 -11.55 15.61
N PRO A 100 5.96 -10.59 16.33
CA PRO A 100 6.33 -9.28 15.77
C PRO A 100 7.22 -9.37 14.52
N ASN A 101 8.05 -10.41 14.44
CA ASN A 101 8.94 -10.71 13.30
C ASN A 101 8.43 -11.89 12.46
N ALA A 102 7.11 -11.98 12.24
CA ALA A 102 6.48 -13.10 11.51
C ALA A 102 7.07 -13.32 10.09
N ASN A 103 7.58 -12.26 9.47
CA ASN A 103 8.25 -12.30 8.17
C ASN A 103 9.52 -13.19 8.16
N ASN A 104 10.11 -13.47 9.32
CA ASN A 104 11.31 -14.30 9.48
C ASN A 104 11.02 -15.67 10.13
N LEU A 105 9.75 -16.01 10.36
CA LEU A 105 9.39 -17.32 10.89
C LEU A 105 9.67 -18.43 9.88
N ASP A 106 10.06 -19.58 10.40
CA ASP A 106 10.17 -20.80 9.60
C ASP A 106 8.78 -21.32 9.17
N LYS A 107 8.79 -22.19 8.17
CA LYS A 107 7.56 -22.72 7.58
C LYS A 107 6.72 -23.53 8.59
N GLU A 108 7.35 -24.29 9.47
CA GLU A 108 6.68 -25.20 10.39
C GLU A 108 5.94 -24.41 11.49
N SER A 109 6.58 -23.38 12.03
CA SER A 109 5.99 -22.43 12.98
C SER A 109 4.80 -21.69 12.37
N LEU A 110 4.91 -21.24 11.11
CA LEU A 110 3.80 -20.61 10.38
C LEU A 110 2.64 -21.58 10.16
N GLU A 111 2.91 -22.81 9.72
CA GLU A 111 1.89 -23.85 9.55
C GLU A 111 1.17 -24.15 10.86
N GLY A 112 1.92 -24.32 11.97
CA GLY A 112 1.38 -24.57 13.30
C GLY A 112 0.45 -23.46 13.79
N TYR A 113 0.88 -22.20 13.66
CA TYR A 113 0.06 -21.06 14.06
C TYR A 113 -1.21 -20.95 13.21
N ILE A 114 -1.10 -21.04 11.89
CA ILE A 114 -2.24 -20.90 10.99
C ILE A 114 -3.24 -22.06 11.21
N LYS A 115 -2.75 -23.28 11.46
CA LYS A 115 -3.60 -24.44 11.79
C LYS A 115 -4.35 -24.22 13.09
N GLN A 116 -3.69 -23.73 14.14
CA GLN A 116 -4.33 -23.42 15.41
C GLN A 116 -5.43 -22.35 15.25
N GLN A 117 -5.17 -21.33 14.44
CA GLN A 117 -6.08 -20.19 14.28
C GLN A 117 -7.27 -20.49 13.36
N THR A 118 -7.07 -21.29 12.31
CA THR A 118 -8.06 -21.48 11.24
C THR A 118 -8.68 -22.88 11.21
N GLY A 119 -8.04 -23.88 11.80
CA GLY A 119 -8.45 -25.29 11.71
C GLY A 119 -8.41 -25.86 10.29
N ALA A 120 -7.72 -25.21 9.36
CA ALA A 120 -7.72 -25.59 7.95
C ALA A 120 -7.00 -26.92 7.66
N ASP A 121 -7.41 -27.59 6.58
CA ASP A 121 -6.76 -28.81 6.09
C ASP A 121 -5.36 -28.53 5.52
N GLN A 122 -4.52 -29.57 5.46
CA GLN A 122 -3.10 -29.46 5.05
C GLN A 122 -2.90 -28.77 3.69
N SER A 123 -3.79 -29.02 2.72
CA SER A 123 -3.71 -28.41 1.39
C SER A 123 -3.96 -26.89 1.41
N VAL A 124 -4.87 -26.43 2.26
CA VAL A 124 -5.16 -25.01 2.44
C VAL A 124 -4.03 -24.35 3.23
N LEU A 125 -3.55 -25.01 4.29
CA LEU A 125 -2.41 -24.53 5.10
C LEU A 125 -1.16 -24.28 4.25
N ASP A 126 -0.76 -25.26 3.43
CA ASP A 126 0.44 -25.13 2.60
C ASP A 126 0.31 -23.98 1.60
N LYS A 127 -0.87 -23.77 1.00
CA LYS A 127 -1.11 -22.64 0.09
C LYS A 127 -1.05 -21.30 0.81
N THR A 128 -1.64 -21.20 2.00
CA THR A 128 -1.62 -19.97 2.80
C THR A 128 -0.20 -19.62 3.22
N VAL A 129 0.57 -20.59 3.71
CA VAL A 129 1.96 -20.36 4.12
C VAL A 129 2.83 -19.96 2.93
N ARG A 130 2.69 -20.65 1.79
CA ARG A 130 3.42 -20.27 0.56
C ARG A 130 3.04 -18.86 0.06
N THR A 131 1.76 -18.50 0.18
CA THR A 131 1.28 -17.15 -0.17
C THR A 131 1.96 -16.11 0.72
N PHE A 132 1.95 -16.32 2.03
CA PHE A 132 2.59 -15.42 3.00
C PHE A 132 4.09 -15.28 2.77
N ILE A 133 4.81 -16.40 2.60
CA ILE A 133 6.26 -16.39 2.32
C ILE A 133 6.55 -15.64 1.02
N LYS A 134 5.77 -15.88 -0.03
CA LYS A 134 5.92 -15.18 -1.32
C LYS A 134 5.73 -13.68 -1.16
N LEU A 135 4.71 -13.24 -0.44
CA LEU A 135 4.50 -11.81 -0.16
C LEU A 135 5.68 -11.23 0.62
N CYS A 136 6.15 -11.92 1.65
CA CYS A 136 7.28 -11.46 2.46
C CYS A 136 8.55 -11.32 1.62
N SER A 137 8.81 -12.23 0.69
CA SER A 137 9.97 -12.14 -0.22
C SER A 137 9.95 -10.94 -1.17
N LEU A 138 8.78 -10.32 -1.40
CA LEU A 138 8.62 -9.15 -2.27
C LEU A 138 8.63 -7.83 -1.48
N ALA A 139 8.52 -7.90 -0.17
CA ALA A 139 8.38 -6.76 0.73
C ALA A 139 9.70 -6.47 1.48
N ASP A 140 9.79 -5.27 2.05
CA ASP A 140 10.91 -4.87 2.89
C ASP A 140 10.39 -4.46 4.27
N PHE A 141 10.73 -5.26 5.28
CA PHE A 141 10.36 -5.06 6.68
C PHE A 141 11.48 -4.40 7.50
N SER A 142 12.62 -4.06 6.88
CA SER A 142 13.76 -3.40 7.55
C SER A 142 13.48 -1.94 7.88
N GLY A 143 12.61 -1.30 7.10
CA GLY A 143 11.95 -0.08 7.53
C GLY A 143 11.05 -0.42 8.70
N GLY A 144 11.22 0.30 9.82
CA GLY A 144 10.13 0.43 10.78
C GLY A 144 8.83 0.74 10.03
N ALA A 145 7.68 0.61 10.69
CA ALA A 145 6.45 1.23 10.17
C ALA A 145 6.81 2.60 9.59
N PRO A 146 6.14 3.10 8.54
CA PRO A 146 6.17 4.53 8.30
C PRO A 146 5.58 5.20 9.56
N SER A 147 6.38 5.28 10.61
CA SER A 147 6.36 6.32 11.59
C SER A 147 6.53 7.54 10.72
N ASP A 148 5.62 8.48 10.89
CA ASP A 148 6.00 9.87 10.99
C ASP A 148 7.36 9.96 11.70
N SER A 149 8.45 9.86 10.95
CA SER A 149 9.79 10.20 11.42
C SER A 149 9.93 11.66 11.07
N GLU A 150 9.47 12.45 12.04
CA GLU A 150 9.73 13.86 12.25
C GLU A 150 11.22 14.22 12.05
N VAL A 151 11.42 15.43 11.54
CA VAL A 151 12.66 16.22 11.63
C VAL A 151 12.92 16.51 13.13
N PRO A 152 14.17 16.57 13.62
CA PRO A 152 14.58 16.09 14.94
C PRO A 152 14.22 17.01 16.11
N VAL A 153 13.88 16.42 17.26
CA VAL A 153 13.73 17.11 18.55
C VAL A 153 14.95 16.93 19.45
N PRO A 154 15.39 17.99 20.18
CA PRO A 154 15.97 17.83 21.50
C PRO A 154 15.12 18.52 22.57
N SER A 155 14.69 17.68 23.53
CA SER A 155 14.55 17.86 24.99
C SER A 155 13.77 19.03 25.63
N ALA A 156 13.00 18.60 26.65
CA ALA A 156 12.55 19.28 27.87
C ALA A 156 11.15 19.96 27.90
N GLU A 157 10.27 19.26 28.64
CA GLU A 157 9.21 19.70 29.57
C GLU A 157 8.05 20.62 29.14
N LYS A 158 6.84 20.09 29.41
CA LYS A 158 5.50 20.71 29.43
C LYS A 158 5.40 21.90 30.43
N PRO A 159 4.26 22.65 30.49
CA PRO A 159 3.07 22.64 29.63
C PRO A 159 2.66 24.05 29.15
N SER A 160 1.66 24.12 28.26
CA SER A 160 0.44 24.92 28.47
C SER A 160 -0.06 25.67 27.24
N SER A 161 -1.38 25.59 27.11
CA SER A 161 -2.29 26.47 26.41
C SER A 161 -2.54 26.22 24.93
N ALA A 162 -3.84 26.03 24.69
CA ALA A 162 -4.52 25.91 23.42
C ALA A 162 -3.96 26.85 22.35
N ARG A 163 -3.69 26.29 21.17
CA ARG A 163 -3.56 27.07 19.95
C ARG A 163 -4.26 26.35 18.82
N GLU A 164 -5.15 27.10 18.19
CA GLU A 164 -5.90 26.76 17.00
C GLU A 164 -4.97 26.08 15.98
N THR A 165 -5.34 24.87 15.59
CA THR A 165 -4.64 24.10 14.56
C THR A 165 -4.84 24.80 13.23
N LEU A 166 -3.91 25.70 12.88
CA LEU A 166 -3.73 26.15 11.51
C LEU A 166 -3.33 24.94 10.67
N ILE A 167 -4.26 24.51 9.82
CA ILE A 167 -4.05 23.43 8.86
C ILE A 167 -2.98 23.92 7.86
N PRO A 168 -1.84 23.22 7.71
CA PRO A 168 -0.85 23.60 6.73
C PRO A 168 -1.40 23.33 5.31
N ILE A 169 -1.73 24.41 4.60
CA ILE A 169 -2.14 24.34 3.20
C ILE A 169 -0.87 24.18 2.36
N SER A 170 -0.71 23.01 1.73
CA SER A 170 0.31 22.78 0.71
C SER A 170 -0.32 22.98 -0.67
N MET A 171 0.22 23.93 -1.44
CA MET A 171 -0.20 24.21 -2.82
C MET A 171 0.93 23.88 -3.78
N ASN A 172 0.64 23.06 -4.79
CA ASN A 172 1.57 22.72 -5.86
C ASN A 172 1.10 23.39 -7.15
N ILE A 173 1.86 24.37 -7.65
CA ILE A 173 1.50 25.20 -8.80
C ILE A 173 2.45 24.85 -9.96
N GLN A 174 1.91 24.25 -11.02
CA GLN A 174 2.67 23.94 -12.23
C GLN A 174 2.41 25.01 -13.30
N ILE A 175 3.44 25.77 -13.65
CA ILE A 175 3.35 26.87 -14.62
C ILE A 175 3.97 26.40 -15.93
N ILE A 176 3.17 26.39 -17.00
CA ILE A 176 3.66 26.12 -18.36
C ILE A 176 3.97 27.46 -18.99
N ILE A 177 5.25 27.69 -19.28
CA ILE A 177 5.70 28.92 -19.93
C ILE A 177 5.73 28.66 -21.44
N PRO A 178 5.01 29.46 -22.26
CA PRO A 178 5.08 29.34 -23.70
C PRO A 178 6.46 29.81 -24.20
N SER A 179 6.96 29.15 -25.24
CA SER A 179 8.29 29.37 -25.83
C SER A 179 8.48 30.75 -26.47
N ASP A 180 7.41 31.50 -26.70
CA ASP A 180 7.41 32.85 -27.29
C ASP A 180 7.30 33.97 -26.24
N ALA A 181 7.52 33.67 -24.95
CA ALA A 181 7.44 34.67 -23.88
C ALA A 181 8.63 35.63 -23.92
N THR A 182 8.35 36.94 -23.81
CA THR A 182 9.37 37.99 -23.69
C THR A 182 9.76 38.23 -22.23
N ASP A 183 10.97 38.74 -21.96
CA ASP A 183 11.48 38.98 -20.60
C ASP A 183 10.51 39.80 -19.73
N GLU A 184 9.82 40.79 -20.31
CA GLU A 184 8.81 41.59 -19.59
C GLU A 184 7.57 40.79 -19.15
N GLN A 185 7.20 39.73 -19.89
CA GLN A 185 6.08 38.86 -19.53
C GLN A 185 6.43 37.93 -18.37
N TYR A 186 7.67 37.45 -18.31
CA TYR A 186 8.17 36.70 -17.16
C TYR A 186 8.06 37.51 -15.87
N ASP A 187 8.55 38.76 -15.89
CA ASP A 187 8.55 39.63 -14.71
C ASP A 187 7.15 39.93 -14.19
N ARG A 188 6.16 40.09 -15.09
CA ARG A 188 4.76 40.30 -14.71
C ARG A 188 4.14 39.06 -14.04
N ILE A 189 4.46 37.86 -14.53
CA ILE A 189 3.97 36.60 -13.96
C ILE A 189 4.51 36.44 -12.54
N PHE A 190 5.81 36.60 -12.34
CA PHE A 190 6.43 36.47 -11.01
C PHE A 190 5.99 37.57 -10.04
N SER A 191 5.83 38.81 -10.52
CA SER A 191 5.33 39.92 -9.70
C SER A 191 3.90 39.68 -9.21
N SER A 192 3.05 39.10 -10.07
CA SER A 192 1.66 38.76 -9.71
C SER A 192 1.59 37.64 -8.67
N ILE A 193 2.44 36.61 -8.79
CA ILE A 193 2.53 35.52 -7.80
C ILE A 193 3.04 36.04 -6.46
N LYS A 194 4.10 36.86 -6.46
CA LYS A 194 4.63 37.45 -5.21
C LYS A 194 3.56 38.25 -4.48
N ARG A 195 2.75 39.04 -5.21
CA ARG A 195 1.65 39.80 -4.60
C ARG A 195 0.55 38.91 -4.01
N PHE A 196 0.29 37.74 -4.61
CA PHE A 196 -0.73 36.81 -4.14
C PHE A 196 -0.27 35.98 -2.92
N LEU A 197 1.03 35.67 -2.83
CA LEU A 197 1.60 34.92 -1.70
C LEU A 197 1.90 35.79 -0.46
N THR A 198 1.95 37.12 -0.61
CA THR A 198 2.27 38.05 0.49
C THR A 198 1.03 38.76 1.04
N LYS A 199 -0.17 38.33 0.65
CA LYS A 199 -1.45 38.91 1.09
C LYS A 199 -2.16 37.95 2.02
#